data_AF-A0A1B6GSG0-F1
#
_entry.id   AF-A0A1B6GSG0-F1
#
_cell.length_a   1.000
_cell.length_b   1.000
_cell.length_c   1.000
_cell.angle_alpha   90.00
_cell.angle_beta   90.00
_cell.angle_gamma   90.00
#
_symmetry.space_group_name_H-M   'P 1'
#
loop_
_entity.id
_entity.type
_entity.pdbx_description
1 polymer ?
#
loop_
_entity_poly.entity_id
_entity_poly.type
_entity_poly.pdbx_seq_one_letter_code
_entity_poly.pdbx_strand_id
1 'polypeptide(L)'
;MPSLLEAIERKYGSDGECFDKVLPVIAIFVPPPRNCLPSLLVFNDCDIDSAGNPAQLQDKCARVQELDLAQNSLTDWAEILCILKQMPMLKFANLSFNMLTDSLQGKLCDSFPLLTNLVLNNTQIDWPSVRHLLNILPSLEELHLSLNNFNRVDLDDELSDEPSVRHKCLKKLHFTGNPVTEWCEVCKLGRAFPNLEMLVMADCPLSSLDPSSPCSSPERALYSRSESECEGSPRRNSPHDAFRQLCVLNLNGTLLSSWEDIERLGRFPALHCLRIQGCPLFEEYTEHERRQLLIARLPNIQTLNGGGVIQHEEREDSERAFIRYYMEKPESDRPDRYSDLVSIHGRLEPLVNIDLSPERRVKVAVTCGQNTELKSINVYQTVQELKQKLEPFSKIPATKMRLFYV
;
A
#
# COMPACT_ATOMS: atom_id res chain seq x y z
N MET A 1 -14.28 -32.72 -12.27
CA MET A 1 -14.21 -31.71 -11.21
C MET A 1 -15.61 -31.66 -10.58
N PRO A 2 -15.74 -31.55 -9.24
CA PRO A 2 -17.06 -31.49 -8.61
C PRO A 2 -17.77 -30.17 -8.94
N SER A 3 -19.10 -30.21 -9.01
CA SER A 3 -19.87 -28.97 -9.00
C SER A 3 -19.90 -28.33 -7.60
N LEU A 4 -20.23 -27.04 -7.52
CA LEU A 4 -20.44 -26.34 -6.25
C LEU A 4 -21.51 -27.05 -5.41
N LEU A 5 -22.60 -27.49 -6.04
CA LEU A 5 -23.65 -28.24 -5.36
C LEU A 5 -23.11 -29.53 -4.72
N GLU A 6 -22.34 -30.34 -5.47
CA GLU A 6 -21.74 -31.57 -4.94
C GLU A 6 -20.76 -31.28 -3.80
N ALA A 7 -19.99 -30.19 -3.89
CA ALA A 7 -19.10 -29.75 -2.83
C ALA A 7 -19.87 -29.35 -1.56
N ILE A 8 -20.99 -28.63 -1.72
CA ILE A 8 -21.89 -28.27 -0.63
C ILE A 8 -22.47 -29.51 0.04
N GLU A 9 -23.01 -30.45 -0.74
CA GLU A 9 -23.60 -31.68 -0.21
C GLU A 9 -22.55 -32.55 0.50
N ARG A 10 -21.33 -32.60 -0.01
CA ARG A 10 -20.22 -33.31 0.65
C ARG A 10 -19.83 -32.68 1.98
N LYS A 11 -19.86 -31.35 2.10
CA LYS A 11 -19.42 -30.61 3.30
C LYS A 11 -20.51 -30.47 4.36
N TYR A 12 -21.75 -30.27 3.94
CA TYR A 12 -22.88 -29.96 4.83
C TYR A 12 -23.96 -31.05 4.88
N GLY A 13 -23.85 -32.08 4.03
CA GLY A 13 -24.83 -33.16 3.92
C GLY A 13 -25.91 -32.86 2.86
N SER A 14 -26.49 -33.93 2.32
CA SER A 14 -27.71 -33.86 1.52
C SER A 14 -28.95 -33.78 2.43
N ASP A 15 -30.07 -33.29 1.90
CA ASP A 15 -31.32 -33.26 2.66
C ASP A 15 -31.76 -34.71 2.93
N GLY A 16 -31.56 -35.18 4.17
CA GLY A 16 -31.99 -36.51 4.62
C GLY A 16 -30.90 -37.47 5.09
N GLU A 17 -29.61 -37.14 5.02
CA GLU A 17 -28.56 -38.03 5.53
C GLU A 17 -28.26 -37.82 7.02
N CYS A 18 -28.88 -38.67 7.85
CA CYS A 18 -28.51 -38.84 9.25
C CYS A 18 -27.21 -39.66 9.34
N PHE A 19 -26.06 -38.99 9.43
CA PHE A 19 -24.78 -39.67 9.66
C PHE A 19 -24.64 -40.16 11.11
N ASP A 20 -25.06 -41.41 11.35
CA ASP A 20 -24.72 -42.20 12.55
C ASP A 20 -23.30 -42.78 12.44
N LYS A 21 -22.28 -41.95 12.22
CA LYS A 21 -20.88 -42.37 12.34
C LYS A 21 -20.12 -41.46 13.29
N VAL A 22 -20.02 -41.92 14.53
CA VAL A 22 -19.10 -41.43 15.56
C VAL A 22 -17.68 -41.62 15.06
N LEU A 23 -17.00 -40.53 14.71
CA LEU A 23 -15.54 -40.49 14.57
C LEU A 23 -14.92 -40.06 15.91
N PRO A 24 -13.83 -40.70 16.38
CA PRO A 24 -13.25 -40.39 17.67
C PRO A 24 -12.25 -39.23 17.53
N VAL A 25 -12.76 -38.00 17.49
CA VAL A 25 -11.94 -36.80 17.68
C VAL A 25 -12.76 -35.82 18.52
N ILE A 26 -12.18 -35.30 19.60
CA ILE A 26 -12.78 -34.25 20.42
C ILE A 26 -12.83 -32.98 19.56
N ALA A 27 -13.99 -32.71 18.97
CA ALA A 27 -14.34 -31.45 18.34
C ALA A 27 -15.49 -30.83 19.15
N ILE A 28 -15.39 -29.55 19.51
CA ILE A 28 -16.50 -28.81 20.09
C ILE A 28 -17.52 -28.58 18.96
N PHE A 29 -18.48 -29.48 18.87
CA PHE A 29 -19.56 -29.45 17.89
C PHE A 29 -20.73 -28.67 18.50
N VAL A 30 -20.94 -27.44 18.03
CA VAL A 30 -22.21 -26.73 18.22
C VAL A 30 -22.98 -26.90 16.91
N PRO A 31 -23.94 -27.84 16.80
CA PRO A 31 -24.71 -28.00 15.58
C PRO A 31 -25.64 -26.79 15.41
N PRO A 32 -25.55 -26.03 14.30
CA PRO A 32 -26.71 -25.27 13.85
C PRO A 32 -27.83 -26.25 13.45
N PRO A 33 -29.10 -25.82 13.45
CA PRO A 33 -30.18 -26.66 12.96
C PRO A 33 -29.85 -27.14 11.54
N ARG A 34 -29.77 -28.46 11.36
CA ARG A 34 -29.14 -29.18 10.24
C ARG A 34 -29.76 -28.97 8.84
N ASN A 35 -30.61 -27.96 8.68
CA ASN A 35 -31.33 -27.66 7.43
C ASN A 35 -31.06 -26.24 6.91
N CYS A 36 -30.05 -25.53 7.42
CA CYS A 36 -29.71 -24.19 6.95
C CYS A 36 -28.19 -24.07 6.74
N LEU A 37 -27.78 -23.80 5.52
CA LEU A 37 -26.39 -23.44 5.22
C LEU A 37 -26.00 -22.16 5.96
N PRO A 38 -24.73 -22.02 6.38
CA PRO A 38 -24.23 -20.76 6.92
C PRO A 38 -24.31 -19.66 5.86
N SER A 39 -24.42 -18.41 6.31
CA SER A 39 -24.43 -17.25 5.40
C SER A 39 -23.10 -17.02 4.68
N LEU A 40 -22.02 -17.61 5.18
CA LEU A 40 -20.69 -17.62 4.56
C LEU A 40 -20.36 -19.04 4.10
N LEU A 41 -20.09 -19.18 2.80
CA LEU A 41 -19.58 -20.41 2.21
C LEU A 41 -18.13 -20.21 1.77
N VAL A 42 -17.24 -21.09 2.24
CA VAL A 42 -15.83 -21.11 1.84
C VAL A 42 -15.50 -22.48 1.26
N PHE A 43 -15.11 -22.49 -0.01
CA PHE A 43 -14.78 -23.67 -0.80
C PHE A 43 -13.53 -23.41 -1.64
N ASN A 44 -12.43 -23.08 -0.97
CA ASN A 44 -11.17 -22.81 -1.65
C ASN A 44 -10.46 -24.12 -1.96
N ASP A 45 -9.79 -24.20 -3.12
CA ASP A 45 -8.98 -25.37 -3.52
C ASP A 45 -9.78 -26.68 -3.50
N CYS A 46 -11.01 -26.62 -4.00
CA CYS A 46 -11.96 -27.75 -4.01
C CYS A 46 -12.17 -28.34 -5.42
N ASP A 47 -11.37 -27.92 -6.39
CA ASP A 47 -11.48 -28.30 -7.81
C ASP A 47 -12.86 -28.03 -8.43
N ILE A 48 -13.60 -27.03 -7.94
CA ILE A 48 -14.95 -26.73 -8.43
C ILE A 48 -14.87 -26.13 -9.83
N ASP A 49 -15.65 -26.64 -10.79
CA ASP A 49 -15.65 -26.15 -12.18
C ASP A 49 -17.02 -25.66 -12.68
N SER A 50 -18.09 -25.91 -11.93
CA SER A 50 -19.47 -25.69 -12.38
C SER A 50 -20.43 -25.46 -11.22
N ALA A 51 -21.59 -24.90 -11.49
CA ALA A 51 -22.63 -24.64 -10.49
C ALA A 51 -23.29 -25.93 -9.97
N GLY A 52 -23.53 -26.89 -10.85
CA GLY A 52 -24.40 -28.04 -10.61
C GLY A 52 -25.87 -27.73 -10.91
N ASN A 53 -26.82 -28.46 -10.31
CA ASN A 53 -28.24 -28.23 -10.53
C ASN A 53 -28.68 -26.86 -9.96
N PRO A 54 -29.12 -25.90 -10.81
CA PRO A 54 -29.40 -24.55 -10.32
C PRO A 54 -30.57 -24.48 -9.33
N ALA A 55 -31.62 -25.29 -9.50
CA ALA A 55 -32.78 -25.26 -8.61
C ALA A 55 -32.41 -25.75 -7.20
N GLN A 56 -31.68 -26.86 -7.11
CA GLN A 56 -31.20 -27.39 -5.83
C GLN A 56 -30.18 -26.46 -5.17
N LEU A 57 -29.31 -25.83 -5.96
CA LEU A 57 -28.37 -24.85 -5.46
C LEU A 57 -29.11 -23.63 -4.89
N GLN A 58 -30.15 -23.15 -5.57
CA GLN A 58 -30.97 -22.03 -5.08
C GLN A 58 -31.69 -22.36 -3.78
N ASP A 59 -32.31 -23.53 -3.68
CA ASP A 59 -33.01 -23.97 -2.48
C ASP A 59 -32.10 -24.00 -1.25
N LYS A 60 -30.83 -24.43 -1.44
CA LYS A 60 -29.84 -24.49 -0.36
C LYS A 60 -29.20 -23.12 -0.07
N CYS A 61 -28.93 -22.31 -1.09
CA CYS A 61 -28.08 -21.12 -1.00
C CYS A 61 -28.83 -19.78 -0.98
N ALA A 62 -30.16 -19.78 -0.94
CA ALA A 62 -30.98 -18.55 -0.97
C ALA A 62 -30.63 -17.49 0.09
N ARG A 63 -30.03 -17.90 1.23
CA ARG A 63 -29.65 -17.02 2.36
C ARG A 63 -28.15 -16.73 2.46
N VAL A 64 -27.35 -17.26 1.53
CA VAL A 64 -25.90 -17.04 1.50
C VAL A 64 -25.64 -15.56 1.17
N GLN A 65 -24.75 -14.94 1.94
CA GLN A 65 -24.34 -13.55 1.82
C GLN A 65 -22.88 -13.41 1.40
N GLU A 66 -22.04 -14.41 1.68
CA GLU A 66 -20.62 -14.38 1.37
C GLU A 66 -20.20 -15.72 0.76
N LEU A 67 -19.48 -15.65 -0.36
CA LEU A 67 -19.04 -16.81 -1.11
C LEU A 67 -17.55 -16.66 -1.45
N ASP A 68 -16.73 -17.60 -0.96
CA ASP A 68 -15.32 -17.71 -1.31
C ASP A 68 -15.10 -19.00 -2.11
N LEU A 69 -14.76 -18.81 -3.38
CA LEU A 69 -14.46 -19.84 -4.37
C LEU A 69 -13.04 -19.64 -4.93
N ALA A 70 -12.14 -19.05 -4.15
CA ALA A 70 -10.77 -18.84 -4.60
C ALA A 70 -10.07 -20.17 -4.91
N GLN A 71 -9.18 -20.16 -5.90
CA GLN A 71 -8.35 -21.31 -6.28
C GLN A 71 -9.20 -22.53 -6.65
N ASN A 72 -10.13 -22.36 -7.59
CA ASN A 72 -10.91 -23.46 -8.16
C ASN A 72 -10.65 -23.55 -9.67
N SER A 73 -11.38 -24.43 -10.35
CA SER A 73 -11.25 -24.67 -11.79
C SER A 73 -12.37 -23.99 -12.59
N LEU A 74 -12.90 -22.87 -12.10
CA LEU A 74 -13.91 -22.09 -12.82
C LEU A 74 -13.21 -21.32 -13.96
N THR A 75 -13.61 -21.59 -15.20
CA THR A 75 -13.11 -20.85 -16.38
C THR A 75 -14.23 -20.18 -17.16
N ASP A 76 -15.46 -20.72 -17.06
CA ASP A 76 -16.62 -20.24 -17.79
C ASP A 76 -17.42 -19.23 -16.96
N TRP A 77 -17.54 -18.02 -17.49
CA TRP A 77 -18.38 -16.98 -16.92
C TRP A 77 -19.85 -17.36 -16.83
N ALA A 78 -20.38 -18.19 -17.73
CA ALA A 78 -21.77 -18.63 -17.67
C ALA A 78 -22.04 -19.44 -16.40
N GLU A 79 -21.11 -20.31 -16.00
CA GLU A 79 -21.18 -21.07 -14.74
C GLU A 79 -21.08 -20.14 -13.52
N ILE A 80 -20.17 -19.17 -13.56
CA ILE A 80 -20.03 -18.19 -12.47
C ILE A 80 -21.31 -17.37 -12.31
N LEU A 81 -21.84 -16.82 -13.39
CA LEU A 81 -23.10 -16.08 -13.36
C LEU A 81 -24.27 -16.96 -12.92
N CYS A 82 -24.27 -18.25 -13.28
CA CYS A 82 -25.25 -19.23 -12.79
C CYS A 82 -25.16 -19.37 -11.28
N ILE A 83 -23.97 -19.56 -10.71
CA ILE A 83 -23.73 -19.64 -9.26
C ILE A 83 -24.26 -18.37 -8.56
N LEU A 84 -23.86 -17.19 -9.03
CA LEU A 84 -24.25 -15.91 -8.42
C LEU A 84 -25.77 -15.70 -8.44
N LYS A 85 -26.47 -16.13 -9.50
CA LYS A 85 -27.94 -16.00 -9.61
C LYS A 85 -28.68 -16.79 -8.53
N GLN A 86 -28.12 -17.90 -8.10
CA GLN A 86 -28.75 -18.76 -7.09
C GLN A 86 -28.53 -18.28 -5.66
N MET A 87 -27.81 -17.17 -5.48
CA MET A 87 -27.52 -16.53 -4.20
C MET A 87 -28.03 -15.08 -4.20
N PRO A 88 -29.36 -14.85 -4.14
CA PRO A 88 -29.96 -13.52 -4.29
C PRO A 88 -29.60 -12.53 -3.16
N MET A 89 -29.06 -13.01 -2.03
CA MET A 89 -28.63 -12.19 -0.89
C MET A 89 -27.11 -11.94 -0.85
N LEU A 90 -26.38 -12.33 -1.90
CA LEU A 90 -24.92 -12.27 -1.91
C LEU A 90 -24.41 -10.82 -1.91
N LYS A 91 -23.50 -10.54 -0.98
CA LYS A 91 -22.81 -9.26 -0.77
C LYS A 91 -21.32 -9.32 -1.07
N PHE A 92 -20.72 -10.49 -0.86
CA PHE A 92 -19.30 -10.74 -1.08
C PHE A 92 -19.09 -11.97 -1.96
N ALA A 93 -18.26 -11.83 -2.99
CA ALA A 93 -17.78 -12.95 -3.79
C ALA A 93 -16.26 -12.86 -3.97
N ASN A 94 -15.56 -13.96 -3.71
CA ASN A 94 -14.15 -14.12 -4.05
C ASN A 94 -13.97 -15.24 -5.07
N LEU A 95 -13.44 -14.87 -6.22
CA LEU A 95 -13.18 -15.74 -7.38
C LEU A 95 -11.70 -15.76 -7.73
N SER A 96 -10.83 -15.29 -6.84
CA SER A 96 -9.37 -15.20 -7.09
C SER A 96 -8.79 -16.55 -7.51
N PHE A 97 -7.73 -16.54 -8.32
CA PHE A 97 -7.04 -17.76 -8.76
C PHE A 97 -7.90 -18.75 -9.57
N ASN A 98 -9.00 -18.29 -10.17
CA ASN A 98 -9.72 -18.99 -11.23
C ASN A 98 -9.31 -18.41 -12.59
N MET A 99 -9.07 -19.24 -13.61
CA MET A 99 -8.55 -18.78 -14.90
C MET A 99 -9.67 -18.27 -15.82
N LEU A 100 -10.03 -17.00 -15.66
CA LEU A 100 -11.14 -16.31 -16.35
C LEU A 100 -10.67 -15.60 -17.62
N THR A 101 -9.94 -16.32 -18.48
CA THR A 101 -9.33 -15.77 -19.70
C THR A 101 -10.33 -15.47 -20.81
N ASP A 102 -11.46 -16.16 -20.82
CA ASP A 102 -12.51 -15.94 -21.81
C ASP A 102 -13.27 -14.66 -21.49
N SER A 103 -13.51 -13.84 -22.52
CA SER A 103 -14.29 -12.61 -22.36
C SER A 103 -15.73 -12.92 -21.96
N LEU A 104 -16.24 -12.22 -20.96
CA LEU A 104 -17.60 -12.36 -20.45
C LEU A 104 -18.64 -11.98 -21.52
N GLN A 105 -19.29 -12.99 -22.10
CA GLN A 105 -20.41 -12.84 -23.04
C GLN A 105 -21.76 -12.90 -22.31
N GLY A 106 -21.97 -12.00 -21.34
CA GLY A 106 -23.22 -11.93 -20.58
C GLY A 106 -24.33 -11.18 -21.30
N LYS A 107 -25.60 -11.53 -21.05
CA LYS A 107 -26.72 -10.64 -21.38
C LYS A 107 -26.77 -9.54 -20.32
N LEU A 108 -26.82 -8.27 -20.76
CA LEU A 108 -26.96 -7.08 -19.90
C LEU A 108 -28.20 -7.09 -18.96
N CYS A 109 -29.08 -8.09 -19.05
CA CYS A 109 -30.23 -8.25 -18.17
C CYS A 109 -29.89 -8.88 -16.81
N ASP A 110 -28.73 -9.51 -16.67
CA ASP A 110 -28.29 -10.06 -15.39
C ASP A 110 -27.86 -8.91 -14.48
N SER A 111 -28.37 -8.84 -13.26
CA SER A 111 -28.04 -7.79 -12.30
C SER A 111 -27.96 -8.34 -10.89
N PHE A 112 -26.92 -7.96 -10.14
CA PHE A 112 -26.66 -8.42 -8.78
C PHE A 112 -26.59 -7.20 -7.84
N PRO A 113 -27.74 -6.60 -7.50
CA PRO A 113 -27.80 -5.29 -6.84
C PRO A 113 -27.34 -5.30 -5.37
N LEU A 114 -27.14 -6.47 -4.76
CA LEU A 114 -26.68 -6.60 -3.38
C LEU A 114 -25.17 -6.88 -3.26
N LEU A 115 -24.49 -7.23 -4.36
CA LEU A 115 -23.06 -7.53 -4.34
C LEU A 115 -22.26 -6.23 -4.20
N THR A 116 -21.63 -6.05 -3.04
CA THR A 116 -20.85 -4.85 -2.69
C THR A 116 -19.34 -5.09 -2.78
N ASN A 117 -18.90 -6.35 -2.70
CA ASN A 117 -17.49 -6.72 -2.66
C ASN A 117 -17.21 -7.85 -3.66
N LEU A 118 -16.28 -7.62 -4.58
CA LEU A 118 -15.86 -8.61 -5.55
C LEU A 118 -14.33 -8.72 -5.59
N VAL A 119 -13.83 -9.94 -5.45
CA VAL A 119 -12.39 -10.24 -5.48
C VAL A 119 -12.05 -11.10 -6.69
N LEU A 120 -11.24 -10.56 -7.60
CA LEU A 120 -10.81 -11.17 -8.86
C LEU A 120 -9.29 -11.12 -8.98
N ASN A 121 -8.57 -11.46 -7.92
CA ASN A 121 -7.11 -11.41 -7.97
C ASN A 121 -6.55 -12.61 -8.74
N ASN A 122 -5.57 -12.36 -9.62
CA ASN A 122 -4.90 -13.39 -10.40
C ASN A 122 -5.88 -14.30 -11.17
N THR A 123 -6.84 -13.69 -11.87
CA THR A 123 -7.83 -14.41 -12.67
C THR A 123 -7.60 -14.29 -14.17
N GLN A 124 -6.64 -13.47 -14.62
CA GLN A 124 -6.41 -13.15 -16.04
C GLN A 124 -7.64 -12.55 -16.75
N ILE A 125 -8.52 -11.89 -15.98
CA ILE A 125 -9.72 -11.24 -16.52
C ILE A 125 -9.34 -10.06 -17.44
N ASP A 126 -10.05 -9.90 -18.55
CA ASP A 126 -9.85 -8.79 -19.49
C ASP A 126 -10.70 -7.55 -19.14
N TRP A 127 -10.34 -6.39 -19.71
CA TRP A 127 -11.09 -5.15 -19.48
C TRP A 127 -12.54 -5.19 -19.97
N PRO A 128 -12.88 -5.76 -21.16
CA PRO A 128 -14.26 -5.94 -21.58
C PRO A 128 -15.12 -6.65 -20.53
N SER A 129 -14.60 -7.70 -19.89
CA SER A 129 -15.29 -8.40 -18.81
C SER A 129 -15.43 -7.52 -17.57
N VAL A 130 -14.38 -6.79 -17.18
CA VAL A 130 -14.45 -5.83 -16.06
C VAL A 130 -15.52 -4.76 -16.33
N ARG A 131 -15.60 -4.20 -17.55
CA ARG A 131 -16.63 -3.21 -17.94
C ARG A 131 -18.03 -3.81 -17.83
N HIS A 132 -18.21 -5.04 -18.30
CA HIS A 132 -19.49 -5.74 -18.20
C HIS A 132 -19.88 -6.00 -16.73
N LEU A 133 -18.95 -6.45 -15.90
CA LEU A 133 -19.17 -6.63 -14.46
C LEU A 133 -19.60 -5.33 -13.78
N LEU A 134 -18.92 -4.22 -14.06
CA LEU A 134 -19.29 -2.91 -13.50
C LEU A 134 -20.71 -2.47 -13.90
N ASN A 135 -21.24 -2.91 -15.05
CA ASN A 135 -22.62 -2.63 -15.44
C ASN A 135 -23.66 -3.49 -14.68
N ILE A 136 -23.34 -4.76 -14.41
CA ILE A 136 -24.28 -5.69 -13.75
C ILE A 136 -24.21 -5.63 -12.21
N LEU A 137 -23.21 -4.93 -11.65
CA LEU A 137 -22.95 -4.80 -10.21
C LEU A 137 -23.13 -3.34 -9.72
N PRO A 138 -24.34 -2.76 -9.78
CA PRO A 138 -24.54 -1.32 -9.55
C PRO A 138 -24.21 -0.82 -8.12
N SER A 139 -24.14 -1.73 -7.15
CA SER A 139 -23.86 -1.43 -5.74
C SER A 139 -22.42 -1.77 -5.32
N LEU A 140 -21.53 -2.06 -6.27
CA LEU A 140 -20.15 -2.48 -5.95
C LEU A 140 -19.38 -1.34 -5.26
N GLU A 141 -18.91 -1.59 -4.04
CA GLU A 141 -18.14 -0.63 -3.22
C GLU A 141 -16.64 -0.97 -3.19
N GLU A 142 -16.29 -2.25 -3.30
CA GLU A 142 -14.91 -2.74 -3.19
C GLU A 142 -14.61 -3.79 -4.27
N LEU A 143 -13.56 -3.53 -5.04
CA LEU A 143 -13.14 -4.37 -6.16
C LEU A 143 -11.65 -4.69 -6.04
N HIS A 144 -11.31 -5.97 -6.21
CA HIS A 144 -9.92 -6.42 -6.25
C HIS A 144 -9.57 -6.99 -7.62
N LEU A 145 -8.57 -6.40 -8.27
CA LEU A 145 -8.09 -6.70 -9.61
C LEU A 145 -6.56 -6.89 -9.63
N SER A 146 -5.97 -7.28 -8.50
CA SER A 146 -4.52 -7.45 -8.37
C SER A 146 -4.04 -8.64 -9.19
N LEU A 147 -2.80 -8.59 -9.67
CA LEU A 147 -2.13 -9.71 -10.34
C LEU A 147 -2.81 -10.19 -11.64
N ASN A 148 -3.53 -9.32 -12.35
CA ASN A 148 -4.20 -9.67 -13.62
C ASN A 148 -3.41 -9.25 -14.87
N ASN A 149 -2.13 -8.92 -14.71
CA ASN A 149 -1.24 -8.54 -15.80
C ASN A 149 -1.72 -7.30 -16.60
N PHE A 150 -2.44 -6.38 -15.96
CA PHE A 150 -2.88 -5.13 -16.58
C PHE A 150 -1.71 -4.15 -16.75
N ASN A 151 -1.28 -3.94 -18.00
CA ASN A 151 -0.29 -2.90 -18.35
C ASN A 151 -0.93 -1.55 -18.72
N ARG A 152 -2.22 -1.56 -19.05
CA ARG A 152 -3.04 -0.41 -19.45
C ARG A 152 -4.41 -0.53 -18.80
N VAL A 153 -5.14 0.58 -18.76
CA VAL A 153 -6.52 0.65 -18.28
C VAL A 153 -7.43 1.01 -19.44
N ASP A 154 -8.50 0.22 -19.62
CA ASP A 154 -9.52 0.42 -20.66
C ASP A 154 -10.89 0.55 -20.00
N LEU A 155 -11.13 1.75 -19.44
CA LEU A 155 -12.40 2.15 -18.81
C LEU A 155 -12.90 3.51 -19.30
N ASP A 156 -12.01 4.32 -19.87
CA ASP A 156 -12.27 5.69 -20.36
C ASP A 156 -11.84 5.83 -21.81
N ASP A 157 -12.55 5.16 -22.71
CA ASP A 157 -12.22 5.28 -24.11
C ASP A 157 -12.67 6.63 -24.66
N GLU A 158 -11.72 7.54 -24.92
CA GLU A 158 -11.94 8.72 -25.77
C GLU A 158 -11.91 8.37 -27.26
N LEU A 159 -11.46 7.15 -27.61
CA LEU A 159 -11.21 6.70 -28.99
C LEU A 159 -12.12 5.57 -29.47
N SER A 160 -12.90 4.93 -28.58
CA SER A 160 -13.86 3.90 -28.98
C SER A 160 -15.30 4.41 -28.91
N ASP A 161 -16.18 3.74 -29.67
CA ASP A 161 -17.62 4.00 -29.65
C ASP A 161 -18.30 3.54 -28.35
N GLU A 162 -17.57 2.86 -27.45
CA GLU A 162 -18.12 2.35 -26.19
C GLU A 162 -18.18 3.43 -25.11
N PRO A 163 -19.31 3.58 -24.39
CA PRO A 163 -19.48 4.62 -23.39
C PRO A 163 -18.48 4.45 -22.24
N SER A 164 -17.80 5.54 -21.87
CA SER A 164 -16.92 5.58 -20.70
C SER A 164 -17.65 5.10 -19.45
N VAL A 165 -17.03 4.17 -18.73
CA VAL A 165 -17.57 3.63 -17.49
C VAL A 165 -17.52 4.72 -16.41
N ARG A 166 -18.61 4.88 -15.66
CA ARG A 166 -18.66 5.76 -14.48
C ARG A 166 -19.39 5.08 -13.32
N HIS A 167 -18.63 4.32 -12.53
CA HIS A 167 -19.16 3.58 -11.39
C HIS A 167 -19.03 4.40 -10.10
N LYS A 168 -20.12 5.07 -9.71
CA LYS A 168 -20.13 6.03 -8.59
C LYS A 168 -20.10 5.40 -7.20
N CYS A 169 -20.45 4.12 -7.07
CA CYS A 169 -20.50 3.44 -5.78
C CYS A 169 -19.14 2.88 -5.35
N LEU A 170 -18.19 2.74 -6.27
CA LEU A 170 -16.89 2.11 -5.97
C LEU A 170 -16.03 3.07 -5.16
N LYS A 171 -15.62 2.62 -3.96
CA LYS A 171 -14.81 3.38 -3.00
C LYS A 171 -13.42 2.80 -2.81
N LYS A 172 -13.24 1.50 -3.00
CA LYS A 172 -11.96 0.81 -2.78
C LYS A 172 -11.56 -0.03 -3.98
N LEU A 173 -10.32 0.14 -4.40
CA LEU A 173 -9.74 -0.61 -5.51
C LEU A 173 -8.39 -1.18 -5.12
N HIS A 174 -8.26 -2.50 -5.23
CA HIS A 174 -6.98 -3.20 -5.14
C HIS A 174 -6.49 -3.55 -6.54
N PHE A 175 -5.27 -3.13 -6.88
CA PHE A 175 -4.69 -3.19 -8.20
C PHE A 175 -3.19 -3.57 -8.16
N THR A 176 -2.76 -4.21 -7.07
CA THR A 176 -1.36 -4.58 -6.80
C THR A 176 -0.80 -5.55 -7.82
N GLY A 177 0.49 -5.43 -8.14
CA GLY A 177 1.22 -6.38 -8.97
C GLY A 177 0.76 -6.44 -10.42
N ASN A 178 0.14 -5.35 -10.90
CA ASN A 178 -0.16 -5.17 -12.32
C ASN A 178 1.00 -4.39 -12.98
N PRO A 179 1.45 -4.76 -14.20
CA PRO A 179 2.58 -4.16 -14.89
C PRO A 179 2.27 -2.77 -15.50
N VAL A 180 1.49 -1.94 -14.81
CA VAL A 180 1.21 -0.56 -15.21
C VAL A 180 2.41 0.32 -14.89
N THR A 181 2.95 1.00 -15.90
CA THR A 181 4.14 1.87 -15.77
C THR A 181 3.80 3.35 -15.75
N GLU A 182 2.66 3.73 -16.32
CA GLU A 182 2.31 5.13 -16.58
C GLU A 182 1.18 5.63 -15.67
N TRP A 183 1.37 6.80 -15.07
CA TRP A 183 0.33 7.41 -14.26
C TRP A 183 -0.91 7.84 -15.05
N CYS A 184 -0.76 8.16 -16.34
CA CYS A 184 -1.89 8.50 -17.19
C CYS A 184 -2.90 7.35 -17.33
N GLU A 185 -2.43 6.09 -17.26
CA GLU A 185 -3.29 4.90 -17.22
C GLU A 185 -3.98 4.75 -15.86
N VAL A 186 -3.27 5.03 -14.77
CA VAL A 186 -3.86 5.04 -13.42
C VAL A 186 -4.96 6.10 -13.30
N CYS A 187 -4.78 7.30 -13.88
CA CYS A 187 -5.80 8.36 -13.93
C CYS A 187 -7.13 7.90 -14.54
N LYS A 188 -7.11 6.93 -15.44
CA LYS A 188 -8.32 6.35 -16.04
C LYS A 188 -9.20 5.66 -14.99
N LEU A 189 -8.58 5.01 -14.00
CA LEU A 189 -9.28 4.43 -12.84
C LEU A 189 -10.03 5.52 -12.06
N GLY A 190 -9.37 6.65 -11.78
CA GLY A 190 -10.01 7.77 -11.07
C GLY A 190 -11.17 8.39 -11.86
N ARG A 191 -11.04 8.49 -13.18
CA ARG A 191 -12.14 8.95 -14.05
C ARG A 191 -13.32 7.98 -14.05
N ALA A 192 -13.05 6.68 -14.05
CA ALA A 192 -14.07 5.65 -13.99
C ALA A 192 -14.74 5.54 -12.61
N PHE A 193 -13.99 5.85 -11.53
CA PHE A 193 -14.40 5.72 -10.13
C PHE A 193 -14.31 7.08 -9.40
N PRO A 194 -15.23 8.02 -9.67
CA PRO A 194 -15.11 9.40 -9.19
C PRO A 194 -15.18 9.55 -7.66
N ASN A 195 -15.69 8.55 -6.94
CA ASN A 195 -15.79 8.52 -5.48
C ASN A 195 -14.78 7.56 -4.84
N LEU A 196 -13.69 7.20 -5.55
CA LEU A 196 -12.68 6.31 -5.03
C LEU A 196 -11.96 6.94 -3.82
N GLU A 197 -12.04 6.28 -2.67
CA GLU A 197 -11.45 6.68 -1.40
C GLU A 197 -10.12 5.97 -1.12
N MET A 198 -9.97 4.75 -1.63
CA MET A 198 -8.78 3.91 -1.40
C MET A 198 -8.30 3.28 -2.71
N LEU A 199 -7.04 3.52 -3.03
CA LEU A 199 -6.33 2.87 -4.13
C LEU A 199 -5.10 2.15 -3.59
N VAL A 200 -5.06 0.84 -3.78
CA VAL A 200 -3.92 0.00 -3.44
C VAL A 200 -3.28 -0.50 -4.72
N MET A 201 -2.09 -0.01 -5.06
CA MET A 201 -1.36 -0.39 -6.27
C MET A 201 0.13 -0.64 -5.96
N ALA A 202 0.37 -1.52 -4.98
CA ALA A 202 1.73 -1.91 -4.65
C ALA A 202 2.34 -2.78 -5.75
N ASP A 203 3.67 -2.83 -5.84
CA ASP A 203 4.43 -3.68 -6.75
C ASP A 203 4.05 -3.49 -8.23
N CYS A 204 3.61 -2.28 -8.58
CA CYS A 204 3.41 -1.85 -9.96
C CYS A 204 4.66 -1.09 -10.43
N PRO A 205 5.21 -1.33 -11.63
CA PRO A 205 6.44 -0.70 -12.13
C PRO A 205 6.26 0.78 -12.55
N LEU A 206 5.47 1.53 -11.79
CA LEU A 206 5.18 2.94 -11.98
C LEU A 206 6.43 3.78 -11.67
N SER A 207 6.95 4.51 -12.65
CA SER A 207 8.20 5.27 -12.54
C SER A 207 8.00 6.77 -12.29
N SER A 208 6.84 7.33 -12.65
CA SER A 208 6.50 8.74 -12.45
C SER A 208 5.01 8.93 -12.20
N LEU A 209 4.64 10.01 -11.52
CA LEU A 209 3.27 10.49 -11.31
C LEU A 209 2.87 11.62 -12.27
N ASP A 210 3.72 11.95 -13.24
CA ASP A 210 3.41 12.96 -14.26
C ASP A 210 2.48 12.37 -15.34
N PRO A 211 1.24 12.88 -15.50
CA PRO A 211 0.32 12.39 -16.53
C PRO A 211 0.75 12.81 -17.95
N SER A 212 1.67 13.76 -18.08
CA SER A 212 2.22 14.22 -19.37
C SER A 212 3.50 13.51 -19.79
N SER A 213 4.05 12.63 -18.93
CA SER A 213 5.17 11.76 -19.30
C SER A 213 4.78 10.99 -20.58
N PRO A 214 5.58 11.07 -21.66
CA PRO A 214 5.21 10.52 -22.94
C PRO A 214 5.00 9.02 -22.82
N CYS A 215 3.82 8.55 -23.23
CA CYS A 215 3.59 7.13 -23.43
C CYS A 215 4.70 6.57 -24.33
N SER A 216 5.26 5.42 -23.98
CA SER A 216 6.18 4.65 -24.84
C SER A 216 5.56 4.21 -26.17
N SER A 217 4.31 4.61 -26.48
CA SER A 217 3.67 4.41 -27.77
C SER A 217 4.03 5.55 -28.74
N PRO A 218 4.72 5.26 -29.86
CA PRO A 218 5.17 6.27 -30.82
C PRO A 218 4.03 7.03 -31.53
N GLU A 219 2.77 6.57 -31.42
CA GLU A 219 1.62 7.22 -32.07
C GLU A 219 1.18 8.53 -31.39
N ARG A 220 1.38 8.69 -30.07
CA ARG A 220 1.01 9.93 -29.36
C ARG A 220 2.05 11.06 -29.51
N ALA A 221 3.28 10.73 -29.87
CA ALA A 221 4.35 11.73 -30.05
C ALA A 221 4.16 12.60 -31.31
N LEU A 222 3.35 12.18 -32.28
CA LEU A 222 3.20 12.87 -33.57
C LEU A 222 2.28 14.10 -33.54
N TYR A 223 1.54 14.33 -32.45
CA TYR A 223 0.66 15.51 -32.30
C TYR A 223 1.15 16.56 -31.30
N SER A 224 2.29 16.35 -30.64
CA SER A 224 2.95 17.40 -29.86
C SER A 224 3.85 18.24 -30.77
N ARG A 225 3.25 19.10 -31.60
CA ARG A 225 3.99 20.15 -32.32
C ARG A 225 3.87 21.47 -31.57
N SER A 226 5.00 21.96 -31.09
CA SER A 226 5.20 23.34 -30.64
C SER A 226 4.85 24.34 -31.74
N GLU A 227 3.83 25.16 -31.54
CA GLU A 227 3.80 26.55 -32.01
C GLU A 227 3.08 27.40 -30.95
N SER A 228 3.72 28.49 -30.51
CA SER A 228 3.23 29.61 -29.68
C SER A 228 1.75 29.55 -29.23
N GLU A 229 1.48 29.36 -27.94
CA GLU A 229 0.13 29.56 -27.39
C GLU A 229 0.06 30.62 -26.30
N CYS A 230 -0.74 31.64 -26.61
CA CYS A 230 -1.13 32.77 -25.78
C CYS A 230 -1.99 32.35 -24.58
N GLU A 231 -2.09 33.23 -23.57
CA GLU A 231 -2.90 33.08 -22.37
C GLU A 231 -4.35 32.62 -22.66
N GLY A 232 -4.63 31.37 -22.34
CA GLY A 232 -5.94 30.75 -22.51
C GLY A 232 -5.91 29.24 -22.35
N SER A 233 -5.08 28.72 -21.44
CA SER A 233 -4.83 27.28 -21.32
C SER A 233 -6.13 26.51 -21.03
N PRO A 234 -6.53 25.51 -21.86
CA PRO A 234 -7.49 24.53 -21.42
C PRO A 234 -6.83 23.75 -20.28
N ARG A 235 -7.56 23.60 -19.17
CA ARG A 235 -7.13 23.02 -17.89
C ARG A 235 -6.04 21.96 -18.06
N ARG A 236 -4.81 22.24 -17.58
CA ARG A 236 -3.78 21.20 -17.41
C ARG A 236 -4.43 20.07 -16.61
N ASN A 237 -4.63 18.91 -17.23
CA ASN A 237 -5.19 17.72 -16.59
C ASN A 237 -4.22 17.28 -15.50
N SER A 238 -4.45 17.76 -14.29
CA SER A 238 -3.55 17.50 -13.19
C SER A 238 -3.78 16.06 -12.72
N PRO A 239 -2.75 15.31 -12.30
CA PRO A 239 -2.92 13.92 -11.88
C PRO A 239 -3.94 13.73 -10.75
N HIS A 240 -4.19 14.78 -9.96
CA HIS A 240 -5.19 14.80 -8.89
C HIS A 240 -6.62 15.08 -9.35
N ASP A 241 -6.85 15.57 -10.56
CA ASP A 241 -8.21 15.86 -11.05
C ASP A 241 -9.07 14.60 -11.15
N ALA A 242 -8.44 13.46 -11.41
CA ALA A 242 -9.08 12.16 -11.48
C ALA A 242 -9.43 11.59 -10.09
N PHE A 243 -8.75 12.02 -9.02
CA PHE A 243 -8.80 11.39 -7.69
C PHE A 243 -9.16 12.40 -6.59
N ARG A 244 -10.36 12.99 -6.68
CA ARG A 244 -10.78 14.06 -5.77
C ARG A 244 -11.14 13.58 -4.36
N GLN A 245 -11.55 12.33 -4.21
CA GLN A 245 -11.95 11.74 -2.92
C GLN A 245 -10.92 10.77 -2.35
N LEU A 246 -9.76 10.63 -3.00
CA LEU A 246 -8.77 9.62 -2.62
C LEU A 246 -8.11 9.98 -1.29
N CYS A 247 -8.41 9.18 -0.27
CA CYS A 247 -7.94 9.35 1.11
C CYS A 247 -6.74 8.46 1.44
N VAL A 248 -6.69 7.27 0.83
CA VAL A 248 -5.67 6.25 1.08
C VAL A 248 -5.04 5.83 -0.24
N LEU A 249 -3.71 5.95 -0.32
CA LEU A 249 -2.94 5.52 -1.47
C LEU A 249 -1.77 4.64 -1.03
N ASN A 250 -1.64 3.47 -1.66
CA ASN A 250 -0.51 2.58 -1.46
C ASN A 250 0.27 2.41 -2.78
N LEU A 251 1.51 2.89 -2.75
CA LEU A 251 2.52 2.89 -3.82
C LEU A 251 3.77 2.11 -3.41
N ASN A 252 3.67 1.19 -2.43
CA ASN A 252 4.80 0.35 -2.05
C ASN A 252 5.36 -0.42 -3.25
N GLY A 253 6.67 -0.57 -3.37
CA GLY A 253 7.31 -1.34 -4.44
C GLY A 253 7.18 -0.72 -5.84
N THR A 254 6.80 0.56 -5.94
CA THR A 254 6.82 1.29 -7.21
C THR A 254 8.23 1.78 -7.56
N LEU A 255 8.47 2.14 -8.82
CA LEU A 255 9.78 2.57 -9.33
C LEU A 255 9.99 4.09 -9.25
N LEU A 256 9.28 4.76 -8.33
CA LEU A 256 9.44 6.19 -8.12
C LEU A 256 10.86 6.52 -7.65
N SER A 257 11.51 7.43 -8.39
CA SER A 257 12.92 7.78 -8.22
C SER A 257 13.16 9.28 -8.06
N SER A 258 12.10 10.11 -8.09
CA SER A 258 12.20 11.57 -7.98
C SER A 258 11.37 12.13 -6.82
N TRP A 259 11.94 13.11 -6.11
CA TRP A 259 11.20 13.90 -5.11
C TRP A 259 10.09 14.75 -5.74
N GLU A 260 10.18 15.08 -7.03
CA GLU A 260 9.16 15.83 -7.74
C GLU A 260 7.83 15.04 -7.82
N ASP A 261 7.91 13.71 -7.98
CA ASP A 261 6.73 12.84 -7.91
C ASP A 261 6.13 12.83 -6.50
N ILE A 262 6.97 12.82 -5.46
CA ILE A 262 6.50 12.92 -4.08
C ILE A 262 5.73 14.23 -3.87
N GLU A 263 6.23 15.35 -4.40
CA GLU A 263 5.56 16.65 -4.28
C GLU A 263 4.21 16.68 -5.02
N ARG A 264 4.06 15.94 -6.14
CA ARG A 264 2.76 15.75 -6.80
C ARG A 264 1.73 15.10 -5.87
N LEU A 265 2.13 14.19 -4.98
CA LEU A 265 1.23 13.58 -3.98
C LEU A 265 0.67 14.62 -2.99
N GLY A 266 1.46 15.65 -2.65
CA GLY A 266 1.02 16.76 -1.80
C GLY A 266 -0.13 17.57 -2.40
N ARG A 267 -0.39 17.44 -3.70
CA ARG A 267 -1.44 18.16 -4.44
C ARG A 267 -2.78 17.43 -4.46
N PHE A 268 -2.88 16.23 -3.89
CA PHE A 268 -4.16 15.53 -3.76
C PHE A 268 -5.02 16.22 -2.68
N PRO A 269 -6.28 16.55 -2.97
CA PRO A 269 -7.09 17.38 -2.08
C PRO A 269 -7.53 16.66 -0.80
N ALA A 270 -7.65 15.33 -0.84
CA ALA A 270 -8.18 14.53 0.26
C ALA A 270 -7.21 13.44 0.74
N LEU A 271 -5.95 13.41 0.28
CA LEU A 271 -5.03 12.32 0.61
C LEU A 271 -4.43 12.53 2.01
N HIS A 272 -4.71 11.57 2.91
CA HIS A 272 -4.26 11.64 4.30
C HIS A 272 -3.45 10.40 4.74
N CYS A 273 -3.60 9.26 4.05
CA CYS A 273 -2.87 8.03 4.37
C CYS A 273 -2.05 7.58 3.16
N LEU A 274 -0.73 7.51 3.32
CA LEU A 274 0.19 7.11 2.26
C LEU A 274 1.03 5.92 2.71
N ARG A 275 1.15 4.92 1.84
CA ARG A 275 2.17 3.88 1.93
C ARG A 275 3.07 3.97 0.71
N ILE A 276 4.35 4.17 0.94
CA ILE A 276 5.36 4.38 -0.09
C ILE A 276 6.72 3.85 0.40
N GLN A 277 6.84 2.54 0.47
CA GLN A 277 8.07 1.83 0.84
C GLN A 277 8.65 1.09 -0.38
N GLY A 278 9.95 0.81 -0.38
CA GLY A 278 10.57 0.02 -1.44
C GLY A 278 10.66 0.73 -2.79
N CYS A 279 10.64 2.06 -2.82
CA CYS A 279 10.93 2.85 -4.01
C CYS A 279 12.44 3.14 -4.14
N PRO A 280 13.01 3.14 -5.36
CA PRO A 280 14.43 3.49 -5.60
C PRO A 280 14.85 4.82 -4.99
N LEU A 281 13.94 5.82 -4.97
CA LEU A 281 14.18 7.14 -4.36
C LEU A 281 14.73 7.06 -2.93
N PHE A 282 14.37 6.04 -2.18
CA PHE A 282 14.66 5.98 -0.74
C PHE A 282 15.93 5.22 -0.39
N GLU A 283 16.59 4.56 -1.35
CA GLU A 283 17.74 3.68 -1.08
C GLU A 283 18.91 4.44 -0.43
N GLU A 284 19.07 5.72 -0.74
CA GLU A 284 20.17 6.57 -0.25
C GLU A 284 19.95 7.12 1.17
N TYR A 285 18.76 6.95 1.75
CA TYR A 285 18.36 7.57 3.02
C TYR A 285 18.16 6.52 4.11
N THR A 286 18.40 6.88 5.38
CA THR A 286 17.97 6.06 6.52
C THR A 286 16.46 6.13 6.71
N GLU A 287 15.85 5.19 7.45
CA GLU A 287 14.41 5.20 7.73
C GLU A 287 13.95 6.51 8.39
N HIS A 288 14.75 7.03 9.33
CA HIS A 288 14.47 8.29 10.01
C HIS A 288 14.48 9.48 9.04
N GLU A 289 15.52 9.60 8.21
CA GLU A 289 15.62 10.67 7.20
C GLU A 289 14.47 10.59 6.20
N ARG A 290 14.15 9.39 5.68
CA ARG A 290 13.02 9.20 4.74
C ARG A 290 11.72 9.73 5.34
N ARG A 291 11.43 9.32 6.58
CA ARG A 291 10.21 9.70 7.28
C ARG A 291 10.15 11.22 7.49
N GLN A 292 11.24 11.81 7.97
CA GLN A 292 11.34 13.25 8.20
C GLN A 292 11.14 14.05 6.90
N LEU A 293 11.82 13.63 5.83
CA LEU A 293 11.75 14.25 4.50
C LEU A 293 10.37 14.12 3.86
N LEU A 294 9.67 13.00 4.06
CA LEU A 294 8.30 12.78 3.57
C LEU A 294 7.30 13.64 4.36
N ILE A 295 7.38 13.65 5.69
CA ILE A 295 6.48 14.44 6.55
C ILE A 295 6.55 15.93 6.22
N ALA A 296 7.76 16.47 6.03
CA ALA A 296 7.96 17.88 5.70
C ALA A 296 7.42 18.27 4.31
N ARG A 297 7.51 17.36 3.33
CA ARG A 297 7.03 17.57 1.96
C ARG A 297 5.53 17.40 1.78
N LEU A 298 4.91 16.57 2.62
CA LEU A 298 3.53 16.13 2.46
C LEU A 298 2.65 16.69 3.60
N PRO A 299 2.20 17.96 3.52
CA PRO A 299 1.48 18.62 4.61
C PRO A 299 0.17 17.92 4.99
N ASN A 300 -0.52 17.33 4.01
CA ASN A 300 -1.85 16.74 4.21
C ASN A 300 -1.80 15.30 4.76
N ILE A 301 -0.64 14.62 4.70
CA ILE A 301 -0.51 13.22 5.11
C ILE A 301 -0.50 13.11 6.63
N GLN A 302 -1.47 12.41 7.19
CA GLN A 302 -1.63 12.15 8.62
C GLN A 302 -1.06 10.79 9.04
N THR A 303 -1.04 9.82 8.13
CA THR A 303 -0.55 8.46 8.40
C THR A 303 0.40 8.04 7.28
N LEU A 304 1.62 7.65 7.66
CA LEU A 304 2.66 7.24 6.72
C LEU A 304 3.11 5.81 7.01
N ASN A 305 3.13 4.96 5.97
CA ASN A 305 3.68 3.61 5.99
C ASN A 305 3.07 2.69 7.08
N GLY A 306 1.79 2.87 7.40
CA GLY A 306 1.10 2.07 8.42
C GLY A 306 1.50 2.38 9.87
N GLY A 307 2.30 3.43 10.10
CA GLY A 307 2.59 3.94 11.43
C GLY A 307 1.40 4.63 12.08
N GLY A 308 1.58 5.14 13.30
CA GLY A 308 0.57 5.96 13.98
C GLY A 308 0.32 7.31 13.29
N VAL A 309 -0.67 8.04 13.79
CA VAL A 309 -0.93 9.42 13.38
C VAL A 309 0.31 10.27 13.65
N ILE A 310 0.78 10.99 12.63
CA ILE A 310 1.89 11.94 12.72
C ILE A 310 1.48 13.06 13.68
N GLN A 311 2.18 13.16 14.80
CA GLN A 311 1.89 14.16 15.82
C GLN A 311 2.34 15.55 15.35
N HIS A 312 1.79 16.59 15.97
CA HIS A 312 2.12 17.97 15.61
C HIS A 312 3.60 18.27 15.84
N GLU A 313 4.16 17.79 16.96
CA GLU A 313 5.56 17.94 17.33
C GLU A 313 6.47 17.26 16.31
N GLU A 314 6.14 16.04 15.90
CA GLU A 314 6.90 15.30 14.87
C GLU A 314 6.90 16.05 13.53
N ARG A 315 5.76 16.64 13.14
CA ARG A 315 5.66 17.44 11.92
C ARG A 315 6.50 18.70 12.02
N GLU A 316 6.37 19.45 13.11
CA GLU A 316 7.15 20.67 13.32
C GLU A 316 8.65 20.39 13.31
N ASP A 317 9.09 19.35 14.02
CA ASP A 317 10.49 18.92 14.03
C ASP A 317 10.98 18.52 12.63
N SER A 318 10.15 17.81 11.88
CA SER A 318 10.47 17.40 10.51
C SER A 318 10.59 18.59 9.56
N GLU A 319 9.67 19.54 9.65
CA GLU A 319 9.66 20.76 8.84
C GLU A 319 10.85 21.67 9.17
N ARG A 320 11.18 21.85 10.46
CA ARG A 320 12.37 22.61 10.88
C ARG A 320 13.67 21.95 10.43
N ALA A 321 13.76 20.63 10.53
CA ALA A 321 14.91 19.88 10.02
C ALA A 321 15.05 19.99 8.50
N PHE A 322 13.93 19.96 7.77
CA PHE A 322 13.91 20.18 6.33
C PHE A 322 14.47 21.54 5.93
N ILE A 323 14.07 22.62 6.63
CA ILE A 323 14.65 23.96 6.41
C ILE A 323 16.16 23.90 6.62
N ARG A 324 16.62 23.34 7.75
CA ARG A 324 18.07 23.23 8.04
C ARG A 324 18.83 22.40 7.00
N TYR A 325 18.21 21.36 6.45
CA TYR A 325 18.82 20.51 5.43
C TYR A 325 19.03 21.23 4.10
N TYR A 326 18.13 22.16 3.74
CA TYR A 326 18.18 22.90 2.46
C TYR A 326 18.75 24.33 2.56
N MET A 327 18.91 24.89 3.76
CA MET A 327 19.38 26.27 3.93
C MET A 327 20.79 26.50 3.38
N GLU A 328 21.67 25.49 3.47
CA GLU A 328 23.05 25.56 2.99
C GLU A 328 23.19 25.11 1.52
N LYS A 329 22.13 24.53 0.93
CA LYS A 329 22.13 24.10 -0.47
C LYS A 329 21.89 25.28 -1.43
N PRO A 330 22.39 25.20 -2.68
CA PRO A 330 22.11 26.17 -3.73
C PRO A 330 20.60 26.37 -3.93
N GLU A 331 20.19 27.57 -4.35
CA GLU A 331 18.77 27.86 -4.62
C GLU A 331 18.15 26.93 -5.67
N SER A 332 18.93 26.46 -6.64
CA SER A 332 18.50 25.47 -7.64
C SER A 332 18.06 24.13 -7.06
N ASP A 333 18.59 23.78 -5.88
CA ASP A 333 18.39 22.48 -5.24
C ASP A 333 17.32 22.56 -4.16
N ARG A 334 16.80 23.75 -3.86
CA ARG A 334 15.76 23.98 -2.86
C ARG A 334 14.39 23.70 -3.49
N PRO A 335 13.62 22.74 -2.95
CA PRO A 335 12.27 22.50 -3.46
C PRO A 335 11.33 23.65 -3.11
N ASP A 336 10.23 23.82 -3.85
CA ASP A 336 9.24 24.88 -3.61
C ASP A 336 8.75 24.90 -2.15
N ARG A 337 8.58 23.70 -1.58
CA ARG A 337 8.18 23.51 -0.19
C ARG A 337 9.10 24.21 0.82
N TYR A 338 10.38 24.41 0.49
CA TYR A 338 11.32 25.13 1.36
C TYR A 338 10.84 26.55 1.66
N SER A 339 10.44 27.30 0.63
CA SER A 339 9.99 28.68 0.76
C SER A 339 8.72 28.78 1.60
N ASP A 340 7.79 27.84 1.41
CA ASP A 340 6.58 27.73 2.23
C ASP A 340 6.92 27.52 3.70
N LEU A 341 7.81 26.56 4.00
CA LEU A 341 8.18 26.26 5.37
C LEU A 341 8.92 27.40 6.06
N VAL A 342 9.77 28.14 5.34
CA VAL A 342 10.42 29.35 5.88
C VAL A 342 9.39 30.45 6.19
N SER A 343 8.31 30.55 5.41
CA SER A 343 7.22 31.49 5.70
C SER A 343 6.42 31.13 6.96
N ILE A 344 6.34 29.83 7.28
CA ILE A 344 5.62 29.30 8.45
C ILE A 344 6.49 29.37 9.71
N HIS A 345 7.73 28.87 9.64
CA HIS A 345 8.62 28.69 10.81
C HIS A 345 9.63 29.83 11.00
N GLY A 346 9.73 30.74 10.03
CA GLY A 346 10.77 31.76 10.00
C GLY A 346 12.12 31.24 9.54
N ARG A 347 13.13 32.12 9.53
CA ARG A 347 14.51 31.74 9.25
C ARG A 347 15.13 31.13 10.49
N LEU A 348 15.49 29.86 10.41
CA LEU A 348 16.15 29.14 11.51
C LEU A 348 17.65 29.44 11.52
N GLU A 349 18.23 29.49 12.72
CA GLU A 349 19.69 29.53 12.87
C GLU A 349 20.29 28.14 12.62
N PRO A 350 21.53 28.07 12.10
CA PRO A 350 22.28 26.83 11.98
C PRO A 350 22.45 26.15 13.34
N LEU A 351 22.42 24.81 13.34
CA LEU A 351 22.69 24.06 14.57
C LEU A 351 24.15 24.27 15.00
N VAL A 352 24.34 24.79 16.20
CA VAL A 352 25.66 24.87 16.83
C VAL A 352 26.05 23.47 17.27
N ASN A 353 27.22 22.99 16.87
CA ASN A 353 27.75 21.72 17.35
C ASN A 353 28.21 21.88 18.81
N ILE A 354 27.34 21.52 19.76
CA ILE A 354 27.65 21.51 21.18
C ILE A 354 27.80 20.05 21.61
N ASP A 355 29.03 19.62 21.87
CA ASP A 355 29.30 18.31 22.44
C ASP A 355 28.88 18.29 23.92
N LEU A 356 27.70 17.73 24.19
CA LEU A 356 27.17 17.53 25.54
C LEU A 356 27.63 16.20 26.16
N SER A 357 28.57 15.49 25.53
CA SER A 357 29.11 14.24 26.08
C SER A 357 29.77 14.50 27.43
N PRO A 358 29.45 13.74 28.49
CA PRO A 358 30.10 13.92 29.79
C PRO A 358 31.61 13.73 29.67
N GLU A 359 32.39 14.63 30.26
CA GLU A 359 33.86 14.60 30.20
C GLU A 359 34.39 13.26 30.74
N ARG A 360 34.98 12.45 29.86
CA ARG A 360 35.46 11.10 30.21
C ARG A 360 36.88 11.10 30.79
N ARG A 361 37.53 12.27 30.89
CA ARG A 361 38.92 12.41 31.32
C ARG A 361 39.03 13.47 32.40
N VAL A 362 39.61 13.10 33.54
CA VAL A 362 39.86 14.00 34.66
C VAL A 362 41.37 14.24 34.81
N LYS A 363 41.77 15.46 35.17
CA LYS A 363 43.17 15.76 35.53
C LYS A 363 43.34 15.51 37.02
N VAL A 364 44.23 14.60 37.38
CA VAL A 364 44.57 14.32 38.78
C VAL A 364 46.07 14.51 39.00
N ALA A 365 46.45 14.99 40.17
CA ALA A 365 47.84 14.99 40.60
C ALA A 365 48.19 13.60 41.15
N VAL A 366 49.20 12.94 40.57
CA VAL A 366 49.69 11.64 41.01
C VAL A 366 51.02 11.85 41.72
N THR A 367 51.08 11.45 42.99
CA THR A 367 52.27 11.59 43.84
C THR A 367 52.88 10.23 44.14
N CYS A 368 54.19 10.10 43.93
CA CYS A 368 54.99 8.93 44.29
C CYS A 368 56.30 9.38 44.95
N GLY A 369 56.42 9.18 46.27
CA GLY A 369 57.56 9.69 47.04
C GLY A 369 57.57 11.23 47.06
N GLN A 370 58.66 11.84 46.60
CA GLN A 370 58.80 13.30 46.48
C GLN A 370 58.33 13.86 45.12
N ASN A 371 57.94 13.00 44.17
CA ASN A 371 57.57 13.41 42.82
C ASN A 371 56.06 13.49 42.69
N THR A 372 55.54 14.61 42.18
CA THR A 372 54.12 14.80 41.85
C THR A 372 53.99 15.24 40.39
N GLU A 373 53.10 14.60 39.64
CA GLU A 373 52.82 14.95 38.24
C GLU A 373 51.31 14.98 37.97
N LEU A 374 50.84 15.99 37.23
CA LEU A 374 49.46 16.04 36.75
C LEU A 374 49.27 15.09 35.57
N LYS A 375 48.36 14.12 35.72
CA LYS A 375 48.00 13.15 34.68
C LYS A 375 46.53 13.28 34.32
N SER A 376 46.22 13.21 33.03
CA SER A 376 44.84 13.07 32.53
C SER A 376 44.44 11.60 32.48
N ILE A 377 43.52 11.20 33.36
CA ILE A 377 43.03 9.84 33.56
C ILE A 377 41.64 9.69 32.94
N ASN A 378 41.41 8.61 32.18
CA ASN A 378 40.07 8.23 31.75
C ASN A 378 39.33 7.55 32.91
N VAL A 379 38.11 8.01 33.23
CA VAL A 379 37.32 7.49 34.36
C VAL A 379 36.83 6.04 34.16
N TYR A 380 36.84 5.53 32.93
CA TYR A 380 36.43 4.16 32.60
C TYR A 380 37.60 3.16 32.52
N GLN A 381 38.85 3.61 32.64
CA GLN A 381 40.00 2.70 32.59
C GLN A 381 40.09 1.88 33.88
N THR A 382 40.54 0.63 33.78
CA THR A 382 40.66 -0.24 34.96
C THR A 382 41.82 0.21 35.85
N VAL A 383 41.78 -0.17 37.13
CA VAL A 383 42.88 0.10 38.07
C VAL A 383 44.20 -0.50 37.58
N GLN A 384 44.16 -1.65 36.90
CA GLN A 384 45.36 -2.29 36.35
C GLN A 384 45.96 -1.49 35.19
N GLU A 385 45.13 -1.00 34.27
CA GLU A 385 45.56 -0.12 33.17
C GLU A 385 46.13 1.20 33.68
N LEU A 386 45.53 1.78 34.73
CA LEU A 386 46.07 2.95 35.38
C LEU A 386 47.46 2.68 35.96
N LYS A 387 47.64 1.58 36.68
CA LYS A 387 48.94 1.19 37.27
C LYS A 387 50.02 0.99 36.19
N GLN A 388 49.68 0.31 35.08
CA GLN A 388 50.60 0.13 33.96
C GLN A 388 51.06 1.49 33.37
N LYS A 389 50.14 2.43 33.18
CA LYS A 389 50.47 3.79 32.70
C LYS A 389 51.34 4.59 33.68
N LEU A 390 51.29 4.26 34.97
CA LEU A 390 52.09 4.91 36.00
C LEU A 390 53.46 4.25 36.24
N GLU A 391 53.77 3.11 35.62
CA GLU A 391 55.07 2.43 35.77
C GLU A 391 56.26 3.31 35.36
N PRO A 392 56.23 4.04 34.22
CA PRO A 392 57.35 4.88 33.82
C PRO A 392 57.59 6.04 34.80
N PHE A 393 56.52 6.57 35.39
CA PHE A 393 56.58 7.68 36.33
C PHE A 393 57.05 7.24 37.73
N SER A 394 56.45 6.19 38.26
CA SER A 394 56.73 5.71 39.62
C SER A 394 57.98 4.83 39.70
N LYS A 395 58.45 4.27 38.58
CA LYS A 395 59.52 3.26 38.49
C LYS A 395 59.24 2.00 39.32
N ILE A 396 57.97 1.75 39.64
CA ILE A 396 57.49 0.57 40.35
C ILE A 396 56.72 -0.30 39.34
N PRO A 397 56.85 -1.64 39.33
CA PRO A 397 56.00 -2.49 38.50
C PRO A 397 54.53 -2.43 38.94
N ALA A 398 53.58 -2.43 38.01
CA ALA A 398 52.14 -2.31 38.23
C ALA A 398 51.61 -3.39 39.19
N THR A 399 52.18 -4.59 39.13
CA THR A 399 51.83 -5.71 40.03
C THR A 399 52.20 -5.45 41.48
N LYS A 400 53.15 -4.55 41.75
CA LYS A 400 53.62 -4.17 43.09
C LYS A 400 53.06 -2.82 43.55
N MET A 401 52.30 -2.12 42.71
CA MET A 401 51.72 -0.83 43.06
C MET A 401 50.45 -0.95 43.91
N ARG A 402 50.37 -0.10 44.94
CA ARG A 402 49.14 0.18 45.68
C ARG A 402 48.79 1.64 45.47
N LEU A 403 47.58 1.90 44.97
CA LEU A 403 47.07 3.25 44.75
C LEU A 403 46.17 3.61 45.93
N PHE A 404 46.35 4.82 46.45
CA PHE A 404 45.54 5.38 47.52
C PHE A 404 44.92 6.67 47.01
N TYR A 405 43.63 6.86 47.28
CA TYR A 405 42.98 8.15 47.14
C TYR A 405 43.27 8.95 48.42
N VAL A 406 43.83 10.15 48.28
CA VAL A 406 44.24 11.02 49.38
C VAL A 406 43.37 12.26 49.39
#